data_AF-A0A970Y908-F1
#
_entry.id   AF-A0A970Y908-F1
#
_cell.length_a   1.000
_cell.length_b   1.000
_cell.length_c   1.000
_cell.angle_alpha   90.00
_cell.angle_beta   90.00
_cell.angle_gamma   90.00
#
_symmetry.space_group_name_H-M   'P 1'
#
loop_
_entity.id
_entity.type
_entity.pdbx_description
1 polymer ?
#
loop_
_entity_poly.entity_id
_entity_poly.type
_entity_poly.pdbx_seq_one_letter_code
_entity_poly.pdbx_strand_id
1 'polypeptide(L)'
;MNTPAPASPNGRRMAQVSGDIDHGKYQEEAKRRWGDTDAYAESARRTSHYSTEDWQRYEAANEEVCKTIAAPMDQGAPPTDPGALDAVEQARLQIDTWFYPCSRAMHAELGKMYVADPRFTATYDTIRPGMAQYICDATQANLARTTPR
;
A
#
# COMPACT_ATOMS: atom_id res chain seq x y z
N MET A 1 -29.73 -20.99 2.94
CA MET A 1 -29.96 -19.89 3.91
C MET A 1 -28.59 -19.35 4.27
N ASN A 2 -28.17 -18.25 3.64
CA ASN A 2 -26.82 -17.72 3.77
C ASN A 2 -26.88 -16.52 4.72
N THR A 3 -26.44 -16.71 5.95
CA THR A 3 -26.42 -15.66 6.97
C THR A 3 -25.32 -14.66 6.61
N PRO A 4 -25.61 -13.35 6.47
CA PRO A 4 -24.56 -12.37 6.21
C PRO A 4 -23.66 -12.27 7.44
N ALA A 5 -22.35 -12.36 7.23
CA ALA A 5 -21.36 -12.12 8.27
C ALA A 5 -21.53 -10.69 8.83
N PRO A 6 -21.47 -10.49 10.17
CA PRO A 6 -21.67 -9.17 10.76
C PRO A 6 -20.59 -8.22 10.25
N ALA A 7 -21.03 -7.03 9.80
CA ALA A 7 -20.14 -5.94 9.44
C ALA A 7 -19.20 -5.66 10.62
N SER A 8 -17.88 -5.73 10.36
CA SER A 8 -16.86 -5.48 11.37
C SER A 8 -17.03 -4.05 11.92
N PRO A 9 -17.10 -3.86 13.26
CA PRO A 9 -17.47 -2.57 13.87
C PRO A 9 -16.52 -1.41 13.52
N ASN A 10 -15.34 -1.70 12.97
CA ASN A 10 -14.33 -0.70 12.60
C ASN A 10 -14.58 -0.02 11.25
N GLY A 11 -15.54 -0.47 10.43
CA GLY A 11 -15.86 0.17 9.14
C GLY A 11 -16.42 1.60 9.25
N ARG A 12 -16.90 2.00 10.43
CA ARG A 12 -17.65 3.26 10.61
C ARG A 12 -16.83 4.43 11.15
N ARG A 13 -15.57 4.22 11.57
CA ARG A 13 -14.74 5.29 12.20
C ARG A 13 -13.53 5.73 11.38
N MET A 14 -13.30 5.09 10.24
CA MET A 14 -12.22 5.39 9.29
C MET A 14 -12.63 6.40 8.21
N ALA A 15 -13.80 7.05 8.36
CA ALA A 15 -14.36 7.98 7.39
C ALA A 15 -13.95 9.45 7.63
N GLN A 16 -12.99 9.72 8.54
CA GLN A 16 -12.67 11.07 8.98
C GLN A 16 -11.19 11.46 8.77
N VAL A 17 -10.48 10.79 7.86
CA VAL A 17 -9.05 11.08 7.58
C VAL A 17 -8.67 10.94 6.08
N SER A 18 -9.62 10.80 5.15
CA SER A 18 -9.29 10.97 3.73
C SER A 18 -10.49 11.52 2.99
N GLY A 19 -10.37 12.76 2.51
CA GLY A 19 -11.34 13.34 1.62
C GLY A 19 -11.44 12.50 0.35
N ASP A 20 -12.65 12.01 0.08
CA ASP A 20 -13.07 11.47 -1.21
C ASP A 20 -12.38 10.21 -1.74
N ILE A 21 -11.93 9.30 -0.87
CA ILE A 21 -11.66 7.91 -1.25
C ILE A 21 -12.79 7.04 -0.64
N ASP A 22 -13.66 6.46 -1.48
CA ASP A 22 -14.76 5.58 -1.07
C ASP A 22 -14.23 4.23 -0.55
N HIS A 23 -13.58 4.26 0.63
CA HIS A 23 -12.86 3.14 1.27
C HIS A 23 -13.68 1.84 1.36
N GLY A 24 -15.02 1.92 1.37
CA GLY A 24 -15.92 0.76 1.39
C GLY A 24 -15.86 -0.08 0.10
N LYS A 25 -15.82 0.56 -1.08
CA LYS A 25 -15.73 -0.16 -2.36
C LYS A 25 -14.35 -0.79 -2.58
N TYR A 26 -13.30 -0.14 -2.09
CA TYR A 26 -11.93 -0.66 -2.17
C TYR A 26 -11.74 -1.89 -1.27
N GLN A 27 -12.40 -1.95 -0.11
CA GLN A 27 -12.35 -3.13 0.74
C GLN A 27 -13.04 -4.35 0.11
N GLU A 28 -14.18 -4.17 -0.57
CA GLU A 28 -14.84 -5.28 -1.28
C GLU A 28 -14.05 -5.74 -2.51
N GLU A 29 -13.45 -4.82 -3.26
CA GLU A 29 -12.61 -5.16 -4.42
C GLU A 29 -11.31 -5.85 -3.99
N ALA A 30 -10.66 -5.36 -2.92
CA ALA A 30 -9.49 -6.00 -2.33
C ALA A 30 -9.84 -7.39 -1.76
N LYS A 31 -11.00 -7.54 -1.12
CA LYS A 31 -11.52 -8.83 -0.67
C LYS A 31 -11.82 -9.76 -1.84
N ARG A 32 -12.35 -9.27 -2.95
CA ARG A 32 -12.60 -10.09 -4.14
C ARG A 32 -11.30 -10.57 -4.80
N ARG A 33 -10.25 -9.75 -4.75
CA ARG A 33 -8.97 -10.02 -5.44
C ARG A 33 -7.97 -10.78 -4.58
N TRP A 34 -8.02 -10.60 -3.25
CA TRP A 34 -7.07 -11.18 -2.29
C TRP A 34 -7.72 -11.79 -1.04
N GLY A 35 -9.06 -11.82 -0.95
CA GLY A 35 -9.75 -12.31 0.25
C GLY A 35 -9.49 -13.77 0.61
N ASP A 36 -9.06 -14.56 -0.38
CA ASP A 36 -8.63 -15.96 -0.20
C ASP A 36 -7.13 -16.09 0.11
N THR A 37 -6.40 -14.98 0.28
CA THR A 37 -4.97 -14.99 0.63
C THR A 37 -4.77 -14.87 2.14
N ASP A 38 -3.79 -15.60 2.67
CA ASP A 38 -3.38 -15.50 4.07
C ASP A 38 -2.98 -14.06 4.45
N ALA A 39 -2.44 -13.29 3.50
CA ALA A 39 -2.09 -11.89 3.67
C ALA A 39 -3.31 -11.01 4.01
N TYR A 40 -4.43 -11.22 3.32
CA TYR A 40 -5.67 -10.50 3.60
C TYR A 40 -6.26 -10.88 4.96
N ALA A 41 -6.24 -12.18 5.30
CA ALA A 41 -6.71 -12.66 6.60
C ALA A 41 -5.88 -12.09 7.76
N GLU A 42 -4.55 -12.07 7.63
CA GLU A 42 -3.66 -11.48 8.63
C GLU A 42 -3.85 -9.97 8.73
N SER A 43 -4.00 -9.27 7.60
CA SER A 43 -4.34 -7.84 7.58
C SER A 43 -5.62 -7.55 8.36
N ALA A 44 -6.68 -8.31 8.10
CA ALA A 44 -7.95 -8.16 8.78
C ALA A 44 -7.83 -8.43 10.29
N ARG A 45 -7.05 -9.46 10.67
CA ARG A 45 -6.77 -9.78 12.07
C ARG A 45 -6.04 -8.65 12.78
N ARG A 46 -4.93 -8.14 12.23
CA ARG A 46 -4.16 -7.05 12.86
C ARG A 46 -4.98 -5.77 12.99
N THR A 47 -5.58 -5.33 11.88
CA THR A 47 -6.34 -4.09 11.82
C THR A 47 -7.63 -4.11 12.65
N SER A 48 -8.17 -5.30 12.98
CA SER A 48 -9.31 -5.42 13.90
C SER A 48 -9.00 -4.94 15.33
N HIS A 49 -7.74 -4.94 15.73
CA HIS A 49 -7.28 -4.49 17.04
C HIS A 49 -6.74 -3.05 17.06
N TYR A 50 -6.67 -2.39 15.90
CA TYR A 50 -6.08 -1.05 15.81
C TYR A 50 -7.01 0.01 16.40
N SER A 51 -6.43 0.80 17.30
CA SER A 51 -7.06 1.99 17.85
C SER A 51 -6.95 3.18 16.88
N THR A 52 -7.69 4.25 17.15
CA THR A 52 -7.53 5.51 16.40
C THR A 52 -6.09 6.03 16.46
N GLU A 53 -5.39 5.85 17.57
CA GLU A 53 -3.99 6.26 17.73
C GLU A 53 -3.04 5.44 16.85
N ASP A 54 -3.30 4.14 16.69
CA ASP A 54 -2.52 3.29 15.79
C ASP A 54 -2.67 3.72 14.33
N TRP A 55 -3.88 4.11 13.94
CA TRP A 55 -4.14 4.65 12.60
C TRP A 55 -3.46 5.99 12.38
N GLN A 56 -3.44 6.88 13.36
CA GLN A 56 -2.70 8.15 13.27
C GLN A 56 -1.19 7.92 13.15
N ARG A 57 -0.63 6.95 13.88
CA ARG A 57 0.78 6.56 13.76
C ARG A 57 1.09 5.99 12.38
N TYR A 58 0.21 5.15 11.86
CA TYR A 58 0.34 4.62 10.50
C TYR A 58 0.29 5.74 9.46
N GLU A 59 -0.64 6.67 9.56
CA GLU A 59 -0.79 7.80 8.64
C GLU A 59 0.46 8.68 8.63
N ALA A 60 0.96 9.07 9.80
CA ALA A 60 2.21 9.84 9.92
C ALA A 60 3.41 9.10 9.31
N ALA A 61 3.52 7.79 9.54
CA ALA A 61 4.55 6.97 8.90
C ALA A 61 4.37 6.87 7.38
N ASN A 62 3.13 6.81 6.89
CA ASN A 62 2.81 6.72 5.47
C ASN A 62 3.15 8.02 4.74
N GLU A 63 2.86 9.17 5.34
CA GLU A 63 3.30 10.47 4.83
C GLU A 63 4.82 10.55 4.69
N GLU A 64 5.56 10.06 5.68
CA GLU A 64 7.04 10.07 5.66
C GLU A 64 7.60 9.17 4.56
N VAL A 65 7.01 7.98 4.37
CA VAL A 65 7.36 7.08 3.27
C VAL A 65 7.07 7.72 1.91
N CYS A 66 5.92 8.36 1.74
CA CYS A 66 5.59 9.07 0.51
C CYS A 66 6.60 10.19 0.20
N LYS A 67 7.03 10.96 1.20
CA LYS A 67 8.08 12.00 1.05
C LYS A 67 9.42 11.37 0.67
N THR A 68 9.78 10.25 1.30
CA THR A 68 11.03 9.53 1.01
C THR A 68 11.05 9.00 -0.42
N ILE A 69 9.91 8.54 -0.95
CA ILE A 69 9.77 8.13 -2.36
C ILE A 69 9.79 9.34 -3.31
N ALA A 70 9.20 10.47 -2.92
CA ALA A 70 9.18 11.68 -3.74
C ALA A 70 10.56 12.33 -3.88
N ALA A 71 11.41 12.24 -2.86
CA ALA A 71 12.74 12.85 -2.84
C ALA A 71 13.67 12.44 -4.01
N PRO A 72 13.85 11.15 -4.37
CA PRO A 72 14.61 10.77 -5.56
C PRO A 72 13.91 11.18 -6.86
N MET A 73 12.58 11.22 -6.88
CA MET A 73 11.85 11.75 -8.05
C MET A 73 12.06 13.26 -8.25
N ASP A 74 12.20 14.04 -7.17
CA ASP A 74 12.55 15.47 -7.22
C ASP A 74 13.95 15.73 -7.77
N GLN A 75 14.84 14.78 -7.53
CA GLN A 75 16.22 14.82 -8.04
C GLN A 75 16.31 14.30 -9.49
N GLY A 76 15.20 13.84 -10.08
CA GLY A 76 15.19 13.21 -11.39
C GLY A 76 15.92 11.85 -11.42
N ALA A 77 16.10 11.22 -10.26
CA ALA A 77 16.78 9.93 -10.14
C ALA A 77 15.90 8.81 -10.71
N PRO A 78 16.48 7.84 -11.45
CA PRO A 78 15.73 6.73 -12.00
C PRO A 78 15.17 5.84 -10.88
N PRO A 79 14.09 5.06 -11.14
CA PRO A 79 13.52 4.12 -10.15
C PRO A 79 14.46 2.98 -9.74
N THR A 80 15.58 2.80 -10.46
CA THR A 80 16.66 1.87 -10.14
C THR A 80 17.76 2.49 -9.27
N ASP A 81 17.64 3.77 -8.93
CA ASP A 81 18.60 4.45 -8.06
C ASP A 81 18.59 3.85 -6.64
N PRO A 82 19.73 3.69 -5.96
CA PRO A 82 19.78 3.16 -4.60
C PRO A 82 18.82 3.87 -3.63
N GLY A 83 18.68 5.20 -3.73
CA GLY A 83 17.76 5.96 -2.87
C GLY A 83 16.29 5.62 -3.15
N ALA A 84 15.93 5.42 -4.42
CA ALA A 84 14.58 4.99 -4.82
C ALA A 84 14.26 3.57 -4.33
N LEU A 85 15.23 2.67 -4.46
CA LEU A 85 15.12 1.28 -4.05
C LEU A 85 14.98 1.15 -2.53
N ASP A 86 15.76 1.92 -1.78
CA ASP A 86 15.69 1.95 -0.32
C ASP A 86 14.36 2.57 0.15
N ALA A 87 13.86 3.59 -0.55
CA ALA A 87 12.55 4.19 -0.27
C ALA A 87 11.39 3.19 -0.43
N VAL A 88 11.36 2.42 -1.53
CA VAL A 88 10.32 1.39 -1.71
C VAL A 88 10.54 0.17 -0.80
N GLU A 89 11.76 -0.11 -0.36
CA GLU A 89 11.99 -1.14 0.67
C GLU A 89 11.44 -0.69 2.04
N GLN A 90 11.58 0.59 2.39
CA GLN A 90 10.94 1.14 3.59
C GLN A 90 9.41 1.06 3.49
N ALA A 91 8.84 1.39 2.34
CA ALA A 91 7.40 1.23 2.09
C ALA A 91 6.95 -0.24 2.29
N ARG A 92 7.74 -1.20 1.79
CA ARG A 92 7.46 -2.63 2.00
C ARG A 92 7.47 -2.99 3.49
N LEU A 93 8.49 -2.55 4.23
CA LEU A 93 8.64 -2.83 5.66
C LEU A 93 7.52 -2.20 6.49
N GLN A 94 7.01 -1.05 6.06
CA GLN A 94 5.82 -0.46 6.66
C GLN A 94 4.60 -1.39 6.46
N ILE A 95 4.35 -1.88 5.24
CA ILE A 95 3.26 -2.83 4.98
C ILE A 95 3.43 -4.11 5.81
N ASP A 96 4.67 -4.61 5.90
CA ASP A 96 5.04 -5.79 6.69
C ASP A 96 4.67 -5.64 8.17
N THR A 97 4.97 -4.48 8.72
CA THR A 97 4.75 -4.15 10.13
C THR A 97 3.27 -3.96 10.43
N TRP A 98 2.56 -3.16 9.63
CA TRP A 98 1.22 -2.70 9.94
C TRP A 98 0.10 -3.64 9.46
N PHE A 99 0.34 -4.47 8.43
CA PHE A 99 -0.75 -5.25 7.83
C PHE A 99 -0.46 -6.74 7.80
N TYR A 100 0.61 -7.19 7.15
CA TYR A 100 0.90 -8.61 6.96
C TYR A 100 2.32 -8.78 6.46
N PRO A 101 2.98 -9.94 6.69
CA PRO A 101 4.30 -10.23 6.13
C PRO A 101 4.29 -10.02 4.62
N CYS A 102 5.00 -8.99 4.16
CA CYS A 102 4.93 -8.51 2.78
C CYS A 102 6.25 -8.85 2.09
N SER A 103 6.27 -9.93 1.32
CA SER A 103 7.45 -10.27 0.53
C SER A 103 7.72 -9.22 -0.56
N ARG A 104 8.96 -9.12 -1.04
CA ARG A 104 9.30 -8.23 -2.16
C ARG A 104 8.52 -8.58 -3.43
N ALA A 105 8.23 -9.87 -3.66
CA ALA A 105 7.41 -10.31 -4.78
C ALA A 105 5.97 -9.80 -4.66
N MET A 106 5.37 -9.88 -3.46
CA MET A 106 4.05 -9.31 -3.22
C MET A 106 4.05 -7.79 -3.41
N HIS A 107 5.08 -7.10 -2.91
CA HIS A 107 5.18 -5.66 -3.07
C HIS A 107 5.30 -5.24 -4.54
N ALA A 108 6.03 -6.01 -5.35
CA ALA A 108 6.11 -5.83 -6.79
C ALA A 108 4.75 -6.04 -7.49
N GLU A 109 3.96 -7.03 -7.07
CA GLU A 109 2.59 -7.22 -7.61
C GLU A 109 1.63 -6.09 -7.20
N LEU A 110 1.77 -5.54 -5.99
CA LEU A 110 1.03 -4.34 -5.58
C LEU A 110 1.37 -3.14 -6.46
N GLY A 111 2.66 -2.93 -6.77
CA GLY A 111 3.11 -1.87 -7.68
C GLY A 111 2.46 -1.97 -9.07
N LYS A 112 2.41 -3.17 -9.66
CA LYS A 112 1.72 -3.42 -10.93
C LYS A 112 0.22 -3.12 -10.86
N MET A 113 -0.39 -3.41 -9.72
CA MET A 113 -1.82 -3.15 -9.53
C MET A 113 -2.13 -1.66 -9.45
N TYR A 114 -1.27 -0.86 -8.81
CA TYR A 114 -1.45 0.59 -8.74
C TYR A 114 -1.48 1.24 -10.13
N VAL A 115 -0.66 0.75 -11.08
CA VAL A 115 -0.66 1.25 -12.46
C VAL A 115 -1.73 0.63 -13.35
N ALA A 116 -2.17 -0.59 -13.02
CA ALA A 116 -3.19 -1.31 -13.79
C ALA A 116 -4.60 -0.70 -13.65
N ASP A 117 -4.88 0.03 -12.57
CA ASP A 117 -6.15 0.70 -12.34
C ASP A 117 -5.95 2.23 -12.26
N PRO A 118 -6.46 3.00 -13.25
CA PRO A 118 -6.31 4.45 -13.31
C PRO A 118 -6.77 5.20 -12.07
N ARG A 119 -7.68 4.62 -11.27
CA ARG A 119 -8.16 5.23 -10.02
C ARG A 119 -7.04 5.29 -8.98
N PHE A 120 -6.23 4.24 -8.87
CA PHE A 120 -5.08 4.21 -7.96
C PHE A 120 -3.95 5.08 -8.50
N THR A 121 -3.68 5.02 -9.81
CA THR A 121 -2.74 5.94 -10.47
C THR A 121 -3.08 7.39 -10.13
N ALA A 122 -4.35 7.80 -10.28
CA ALA A 122 -4.78 9.15 -10.00
C ALA A 122 -4.53 9.58 -8.54
N THR A 123 -4.74 8.68 -7.57
CA THR A 123 -4.48 8.97 -6.14
C THR A 123 -3.00 9.20 -5.86
N TYR A 124 -2.10 8.41 -6.43
CA TYR A 124 -0.66 8.64 -6.24
C TYR A 124 -0.16 9.84 -7.06
N ASP A 125 -0.75 10.08 -8.22
CA ASP A 125 -0.40 11.22 -9.07
C ASP A 125 -0.85 12.57 -8.49
N THR A 126 -1.83 12.59 -7.57
CA THR A 126 -2.15 13.81 -6.81
C THR A 126 -1.05 14.20 -5.82
N ILE A 127 -0.31 13.21 -5.29
CA ILE A 127 0.85 13.44 -4.43
C ILE A 127 2.00 13.95 -5.29
N ARG A 128 2.29 13.25 -6.39
CA ARG A 128 3.28 13.66 -7.37
C ARG A 128 2.99 13.02 -8.73
N PRO A 129 2.94 13.79 -9.83
CA PRO A 129 2.74 13.24 -11.15
C PRO A 129 3.76 12.13 -11.50
N GLY A 130 3.26 10.96 -11.90
CA GLY A 130 4.07 9.80 -12.27
C GLY A 130 4.52 8.93 -11.09
N MET A 131 4.05 9.20 -9.88
CA MET A 131 4.48 8.46 -8.68
C MET A 131 4.03 7.00 -8.68
N ALA A 132 2.83 6.70 -9.19
CA ALA A 132 2.37 5.31 -9.29
C ALA A 132 3.31 4.46 -10.18
N GLN A 133 3.67 5.00 -11.35
CA GLN A 133 4.60 4.33 -12.27
C GLN A 133 5.99 4.19 -11.64
N TYR A 134 6.47 5.24 -10.98
CA TYR A 134 7.76 5.21 -10.30
C TYR A 134 7.83 4.13 -9.21
N ILE A 135 6.79 4.03 -8.38
CA ILE A 135 6.68 2.98 -7.35
C ILE A 135 6.64 1.60 -8.00
N CYS A 136 5.86 1.42 -9.07
CA CYS A 136 5.82 0.16 -9.80
C CYS A 136 7.22 -0.26 -10.28
N ASP A 137 7.93 0.64 -10.97
CA ASP A 137 9.24 0.33 -11.53
C ASP A 137 10.29 0.09 -10.43
N ALA A 138 10.28 0.89 -9.37
CA ALA A 138 11.21 0.73 -8.25
C ALA A 138 10.97 -0.56 -7.48
N THR A 139 9.71 -0.98 -7.29
CA THR A 139 9.40 -2.27 -6.65
C THR A 139 9.82 -3.47 -7.49
N GLN A 140 9.68 -3.41 -8.83
CA GLN A 140 10.23 -4.45 -9.72
C GLN A 140 11.76 -4.50 -9.62
N ALA A 141 12.42 -3.34 -9.65
CA ALA A 141 13.87 -3.26 -9.56
C ALA A 141 14.39 -3.78 -8.20
N ASN A 142 13.69 -3.47 -7.11
CA ASN A 142 14.02 -3.96 -5.77
C ASN A 142 13.85 -5.48 -5.65
N LEU A 143 12.80 -6.06 -6.25
CA LEU A 143 12.65 -7.51 -6.33
C LEU A 143 13.83 -8.16 -7.08
N ALA A 144 14.22 -7.59 -8.22
CA ALA A 144 15.32 -8.09 -9.05
C ALA A 144 16.67 -8.11 -8.33
N ARG A 145 16.94 -7.18 -7.39
CA ARG A 145 18.16 -7.18 -6.56
C ARG A 145 18.29 -8.42 -5.68
N THR A 146 17.17 -9.04 -5.31
CA THR A 146 17.12 -10.07 -4.27
C THR A 146 16.87 -11.47 -4.80
N THR A 147 16.56 -11.58 -6.10
CA THR A 147 16.42 -12.87 -6.77
C THR A 147 17.77 -13.21 -7.43
N PRO A 148 18.54 -14.18 -6.90
CA PRO A 148 19.75 -14.63 -7.59
C PRO A 148 19.36 -15.22 -8.95
N ARG A 149 20.07 -14.80 -9.99
CA ARG A 149 19.87 -15.22 -11.38
C ARG A 149 20.37 -16.64 -11.62
#